data_AF-A0A959V8I5-F1
#
_entry.id   AF-A0A959V8I5-F1
#
_cell.length_a   1.000
_cell.length_b   1.000
_cell.length_c   1.000
_cell.angle_alpha   90.00
_cell.angle_beta   90.00
_cell.angle_gamma   90.00
#
_symmetry.space_group_name_H-M   'P 1'
#
loop_
_entity.id
_entity.type
_entity.pdbx_description
1 polymer ?
#
loop_
_entity_poly.entity_id
_entity_poly.type
_entity_poly.pdbx_seq_one_letter_code
_entity_poly.pdbx_strand_id
1 'polypeptide(L)'
;MNTIQQIEIRKVRDFGEIISVTFEFIRKHFKNLMRIMFIIPGPIFILGGIIMSIYSYRIGRLAQSNPDPGSFFLGVIGIFIIAAIILGIGYLMLLLSINEYIVLNLKKGSDEITLRELWGNIKRSFWNYLGGGIVIGIIVGVGSLFLIIPGIYLSIALIFVMIAISTEKKMFGDAIARSFYLIKGNWWSTFGLMVVLAIMQLLITYTLMLPFYAVNWISALFVDSMLMNDSDFYLIYSVVVGILFYTLAMVVSTIPYIAIVFKYFSIVEEKDEVGMQERIMQMGMPETE
;
A
#
# COMPACT_ATOMS: atom_id res chain seq x y z
N MET A 1 -10.29 -27.51 -23.12
CA MET A 1 -9.41 -26.33 -23.22
C MET A 1 -10.05 -25.22 -22.40
N ASN A 2 -9.56 -24.98 -21.19
CA ASN A 2 -10.04 -23.87 -20.35
C ASN A 2 -9.37 -22.60 -20.84
N THR A 3 -10.08 -21.81 -21.64
CA THR A 3 -9.73 -20.43 -21.95
C THR A 3 -9.75 -19.65 -20.65
N ILE A 4 -8.55 -19.43 -20.09
CA ILE A 4 -8.34 -18.63 -18.89
C ILE A 4 -8.83 -17.21 -19.22
N GLN A 5 -9.95 -16.82 -18.61
CA GLN A 5 -10.56 -15.51 -18.79
C GLN A 5 -9.50 -14.44 -18.46
N GLN A 6 -9.06 -13.70 -19.49
CA GLN A 6 -8.18 -12.57 -19.32
C GLN A 6 -8.97 -11.55 -18.49
N ILE A 7 -8.43 -11.09 -17.34
CA ILE A 7 -9.14 -10.13 -16.50
C ILE A 7 -9.37 -8.88 -17.34
N GLU A 8 -10.63 -8.62 -17.71
CA GLU A 8 -10.98 -7.48 -18.56
C GLU A 8 -10.63 -6.19 -17.83
N ILE A 9 -9.62 -5.46 -18.32
CA ILE A 9 -9.11 -4.25 -17.68
C ILE A 9 -10.23 -3.22 -17.52
N ARG A 10 -11.05 -3.09 -18.56
CA ARG A 10 -12.04 -2.04 -18.77
C ARG A 10 -13.44 -2.63 -18.70
N LYS A 11 -13.92 -2.74 -17.47
CA LYS A 11 -15.28 -3.16 -17.11
C LYS A 11 -15.73 -2.30 -15.93
N VAL A 12 -16.92 -1.71 -16.05
CA VAL A 12 -17.61 -1.08 -14.92
C VAL A 12 -17.95 -2.16 -13.91
N ARG A 13 -17.51 -1.96 -12.67
CA ARG A 13 -17.65 -2.92 -11.58
C ARG A 13 -18.35 -2.32 -10.38
N ASP A 14 -19.26 -3.10 -9.81
CA ASP A 14 -19.82 -2.79 -8.50
C ASP A 14 -18.81 -3.05 -7.36
N PHE A 15 -19.22 -2.72 -6.13
CA PHE A 15 -18.39 -2.89 -4.94
C PHE A 15 -17.91 -4.34 -4.73
N GLY A 16 -18.83 -5.32 -4.86
CA GLY A 16 -18.54 -6.72 -4.61
C GLY A 16 -17.67 -7.33 -5.71
N GLU A 17 -17.88 -6.91 -6.96
CA GLU A 17 -17.06 -7.28 -8.10
C GLU A 17 -15.62 -6.76 -7.95
N ILE A 18 -15.41 -5.55 -7.43
CA ILE A 18 -14.06 -5.00 -7.17
C ILE A 18 -13.31 -5.85 -6.14
N ILE A 19 -13.98 -6.25 -5.06
CA ILE A 19 -13.35 -7.13 -4.06
C ILE A 19 -13.05 -8.50 -4.66
N SER A 20 -14.00 -9.06 -5.41
CA SER A 20 -13.86 -10.38 -6.03
C SER A 20 -12.69 -10.42 -7.01
N VAL A 21 -12.61 -9.44 -7.93
CA VAL A 21 -11.50 -9.36 -8.91
C VAL A 21 -10.16 -9.09 -8.24
N THR A 22 -10.15 -8.37 -7.11
CA THR A 22 -8.93 -8.14 -6.32
C THR A 22 -8.38 -9.46 -5.79
N PHE A 23 -9.21 -10.29 -5.16
CA PHE A 23 -8.77 -11.60 -4.66
C PHE A 23 -8.44 -12.59 -5.77
N GLU A 24 -9.18 -12.54 -6.89
CA GLU A 24 -8.89 -13.34 -8.07
C GLU A 24 -7.50 -12.98 -8.64
N PHE A 25 -7.20 -11.70 -8.80
CA PHE A 25 -5.90 -11.22 -9.27
C PHE A 25 -4.78 -11.64 -8.31
N ILE A 26 -4.96 -11.44 -7.00
CA ILE A 26 -3.98 -11.87 -5.99
C ILE A 26 -3.74 -13.37 -6.07
N ARG A 27 -4.80 -14.19 -6.16
CA ARG A 27 -4.68 -15.65 -6.24
C ARG A 27 -3.95 -16.08 -7.51
N LYS A 28 -4.30 -15.49 -8.65
CA LYS A 28 -3.69 -15.80 -9.95
C LYS A 28 -2.20 -15.44 -9.99
N HIS A 29 -1.85 -14.28 -9.44
CA HIS A 29 -0.49 -13.75 -9.50
C HIS A 29 0.28 -13.86 -8.18
N PHE A 30 -0.17 -14.70 -7.23
CA PHE A 30 0.36 -14.75 -5.85
C PHE A 30 1.88 -14.91 -5.80
N LYS A 31 2.41 -15.87 -6.56
CA LYS A 31 3.86 -16.16 -6.59
C LYS A 31 4.68 -14.96 -7.08
N ASN A 32 4.20 -14.28 -8.11
CA ASN A 32 4.88 -13.13 -8.69
C ASN A 32 4.78 -11.90 -7.79
N LEU A 33 3.59 -11.63 -7.22
CA LEU A 33 3.40 -10.57 -6.24
C LEU A 33 4.31 -10.75 -5.03
N MET A 34 4.32 -11.93 -4.41
CA MET A 34 5.20 -12.23 -3.28
C MET A 34 6.68 -12.08 -3.67
N ARG A 35 7.08 -12.59 -4.83
CA ARG A 35 8.46 -12.43 -5.31
C ARG A 35 8.86 -10.96 -5.46
N ILE A 36 8.01 -10.14 -6.08
CA ILE A 36 8.27 -8.70 -6.26
C ILE A 36 8.35 -8.00 -4.91
N MET A 37 7.40 -8.28 -4.02
CA MET A 37 7.32 -7.66 -2.71
C MET A 37 8.51 -7.99 -1.82
N PHE A 38 8.96 -9.24 -1.76
CA PHE A 38 10.10 -9.62 -0.92
C PHE A 38 11.45 -9.21 -1.51
N ILE A 39 11.54 -9.01 -2.83
CA ILE A 39 12.79 -8.58 -3.47
C ILE A 39 12.94 -7.06 -3.46
N ILE A 40 11.86 -6.31 -3.73
CA ILE A 40 11.94 -4.85 -3.94
C ILE A 40 11.67 -4.07 -2.65
N PRO A 41 10.42 -3.98 -2.13
CA PRO A 41 10.16 -3.26 -0.87
C PRO A 41 10.58 -4.06 0.38
N GLY A 42 10.65 -5.39 0.30
CA GLY A 42 10.89 -6.29 1.44
C GLY A 42 12.12 -5.93 2.30
N PRO A 43 13.32 -5.71 1.72
CA PRO A 43 14.49 -5.31 2.48
C PRO A 43 14.30 -4.00 3.27
N ILE A 44 13.53 -3.06 2.72
CA ILE A 44 13.23 -1.77 3.35
C ILE A 44 12.29 -1.96 4.54
N PHE A 45 11.26 -2.81 4.40
CA PHE A 45 10.34 -3.12 5.50
C PHE A 45 11.02 -3.94 6.61
N ILE A 46 11.93 -4.85 6.28
CA ILE A 46 12.74 -5.58 7.27
C ILE A 46 13.61 -4.59 8.05
N LEU A 47 14.33 -3.71 7.36
CA LEU A 47 15.15 -2.68 7.98
C LEU A 47 14.31 -1.73 8.85
N GLY A 48 13.19 -1.25 8.33
CA GLY A 48 12.24 -0.40 9.07
C GLY A 48 11.69 -1.11 10.31
N GLY A 49 11.42 -2.42 10.21
CA GLY A 49 10.99 -3.22 11.35
C GLY A 49 12.05 -3.36 12.43
N ILE A 50 13.33 -3.56 12.06
CA ILE A 50 14.44 -3.55 13.02
C ILE A 50 14.51 -2.19 13.74
N ILE A 51 14.50 -1.09 12.99
CA ILE A 51 14.62 0.26 13.55
C ILE A 51 13.45 0.57 14.47
N MET A 52 12.21 0.27 14.05
CA MET A 52 11.01 0.49 14.87
C MET A 52 10.98 -0.39 16.13
N SER A 53 11.59 -1.57 16.09
CA SER A 53 11.73 -2.43 17.28
C SER A 53 12.72 -1.85 18.27
N ILE A 54 13.89 -1.43 17.79
CA ILE A 54 14.90 -0.74 18.61
C ILE A 54 14.32 0.55 19.21
N TYR A 55 13.55 1.29 18.42
CA TYR A 55 12.82 2.47 18.89
C TYR A 55 11.86 2.14 20.04
N SER A 56 11.01 1.12 19.86
CA SER A 56 10.03 0.69 20.87
C SER A 56 10.71 0.20 22.15
N TYR A 57 11.78 -0.59 22.00
CA TYR A 57 12.61 -1.04 23.12
C TYR A 57 13.21 0.13 23.89
N ARG A 58 13.79 1.12 23.19
CA ARG A 58 14.38 2.32 23.81
C ARG A 58 13.35 3.16 24.55
N ILE A 59 12.15 3.35 23.99
CA ILE A 59 11.06 4.05 24.68
C ILE A 59 10.69 3.32 25.97
N GLY A 60 10.51 2.00 25.92
CA GLY A 60 10.16 1.22 27.11
C GLY A 60 11.18 1.36 28.25
N ARG A 61 12.47 1.33 27.91
CA ARG A 61 13.57 1.54 28.87
C ARG A 61 13.62 2.97 29.40
N LEU A 62 13.48 3.96 28.53
CA LEU A 62 13.47 5.36 28.91
C LEU A 62 12.29 5.67 29.83
N ALA A 63 11.09 5.14 29.55
CA ALA A 63 9.91 5.35 30.40
C ALA A 63 10.12 4.84 31.84
N GLN A 64 10.98 3.84 32.04
CA GLN A 64 11.33 3.33 33.38
C GLN A 64 12.41 4.15 34.10
N SER A 65 13.17 5.00 33.38
CA SER A 65 14.34 5.70 33.92
C SER A 65 14.13 7.18 34.26
N ASN A 66 12.90 7.70 34.22
CA ASN A 66 12.58 9.13 34.43
C ASN A 66 13.55 10.10 33.68
N PRO A 67 13.60 10.04 32.34
CA PRO A 67 14.60 10.73 31.55
C PRO A 67 14.35 12.23 31.57
N ASP A 68 15.41 13.03 31.43
CA ASP A 68 15.25 14.45 31.18
C ASP A 68 14.56 14.67 29.81
N PRO A 69 13.76 15.74 29.66
CA PRO A 69 13.01 15.98 28.42
C PRO A 69 13.88 16.09 27.16
N GLY A 70 15.14 16.52 27.28
CA GLY A 70 16.04 16.74 26.15
C GLY A 70 16.59 15.45 25.58
N SER A 71 17.04 14.52 26.43
CA SER A 71 17.49 13.19 26.01
C SER A 71 16.34 12.36 25.43
N PHE A 72 15.13 12.51 25.97
CA PHE A 72 13.92 11.95 25.38
C PHE A 72 13.67 12.51 23.98
N PHE A 73 13.70 13.84 23.79
CA PHE A 73 13.47 14.48 22.49
C PHE A 73 14.48 14.05 21.44
N LEU A 74 15.79 14.14 21.71
CA LEU A 74 16.83 13.88 20.71
C LEU A 74 16.98 12.40 20.37
N GLY A 75 16.89 11.52 21.36
CA GLY A 75 17.08 10.08 21.18
C GLY A 75 15.87 9.36 20.57
N VAL A 76 14.65 9.75 20.96
CA VAL A 76 13.41 9.05 20.59
C VAL A 76 12.88 9.59 19.26
N ILE A 77 12.71 10.90 19.15
CA ILE A 77 12.08 11.52 17.97
C ILE A 77 12.98 11.37 16.75
N GLY A 78 14.31 11.49 16.91
CA GLY A 78 15.25 11.31 15.79
C GLY A 78 15.15 9.91 15.16
N ILE A 79 15.13 8.86 15.98
CA ILE A 79 14.98 7.47 15.50
C ILE A 79 13.60 7.28 14.86
N PHE A 80 12.55 7.83 15.45
CA PHE A 80 11.20 7.75 14.89
C PHE A 80 11.12 8.38 13.49
N ILE A 81 11.67 9.58 13.30
CA ILE A 81 11.66 10.28 12.01
C ILE A 81 12.41 9.46 10.96
N ILE A 82 13.60 8.94 11.31
CA ILE A 82 14.39 8.10 10.40
C ILE A 82 13.59 6.84 10.01
N ALA A 83 12.97 6.17 10.98
CA ALA A 83 12.15 4.99 10.73
C ALA A 83 10.93 5.31 9.85
N ALA A 84 10.26 6.43 10.11
CA ALA A 84 9.12 6.89 9.34
C ALA A 84 9.48 7.22 7.89
N ILE A 85 10.64 7.85 7.65
CA ILE A 85 11.15 8.11 6.30
C ILE A 85 11.46 6.79 5.57
N ILE A 86 12.16 5.87 6.23
CA ILE A 86 12.52 4.56 5.64
C ILE A 86 11.26 3.77 5.28
N LEU A 87 10.31 3.66 6.22
CA LEU A 87 9.04 2.96 5.98
C LEU A 87 8.17 3.70 4.95
N GLY A 88 8.18 5.03 4.92
CA GLY A 88 7.48 5.83 3.90
C GLY A 88 8.03 5.56 2.49
N ILE A 89 9.35 5.49 2.35
CA ILE A 89 10.00 5.09 1.10
C ILE A 89 9.65 3.63 0.76
N GLY A 90 9.66 2.73 1.75
CA GLY A 90 9.27 1.34 1.58
C GLY A 90 7.83 1.20 1.06
N TYR A 91 6.90 1.96 1.65
CA TYR A 91 5.51 2.00 1.23
C TYR A 91 5.35 2.58 -0.18
N LEU A 92 6.04 3.68 -0.51
CA LEU A 92 6.09 4.19 -1.88
C LEU A 92 6.59 3.14 -2.89
N MET A 93 7.65 2.39 -2.54
CA MET A 93 8.18 1.30 -3.36
C MET A 93 7.19 0.15 -3.52
N LEU A 94 6.43 -0.17 -2.47
CA LEU A 94 5.37 -1.17 -2.53
C LEU A 94 4.29 -0.75 -3.53
N LEU A 95 3.74 0.47 -3.40
CA LEU A 95 2.70 0.97 -4.30
C LEU A 95 3.19 1.00 -5.75
N LEU A 96 4.36 1.58 -5.99
CA LEU A 96 4.94 1.67 -7.33
C LEU A 96 5.18 0.28 -7.95
N SER A 97 5.72 -0.67 -7.19
CA SER A 97 5.99 -2.03 -7.70
C SER A 97 4.72 -2.75 -8.08
N ILE A 98 3.68 -2.67 -7.23
CA ILE A 98 2.40 -3.32 -7.50
C ILE A 98 1.72 -2.68 -8.70
N ASN A 99 1.72 -1.34 -8.80
CA ASN A 99 1.08 -0.65 -9.91
C ASN A 99 1.75 -1.00 -11.24
N GLU A 100 3.08 -0.85 -11.34
CA GLU A 100 3.81 -1.17 -12.56
C GLU A 100 3.64 -2.65 -12.93
N TYR A 101 3.58 -3.56 -11.94
CA TYR A 101 3.28 -4.96 -12.19
C TYR A 101 1.88 -5.14 -12.78
N ILE A 102 0.84 -4.55 -12.19
CA ILE A 102 -0.53 -4.61 -12.72
C ILE A 102 -0.56 -4.04 -14.14
N VAL A 103 -0.05 -2.82 -14.35
CA VAL A 103 -0.06 -2.16 -15.67
C VAL A 103 0.66 -2.98 -16.74
N LEU A 104 1.77 -3.63 -16.41
CA LEU A 104 2.48 -4.51 -17.34
C LEU A 104 1.68 -5.78 -17.66
N ASN A 105 1.05 -6.42 -16.67
CA ASN A 105 0.20 -7.60 -16.90
C ASN A 105 -0.97 -7.25 -17.81
N LEU A 106 -1.59 -6.09 -17.57
CA LEU A 106 -2.72 -5.61 -18.35
C LEU A 106 -2.31 -5.30 -19.81
N LYS A 107 -1.10 -4.78 -20.04
CA LYS A 107 -0.62 -4.49 -21.41
C LYS A 107 -0.17 -5.72 -22.19
N LYS A 108 0.50 -6.68 -21.53
CA LYS A 108 1.10 -7.84 -22.21
C LYS A 108 0.20 -9.07 -22.23
N GLY A 109 -0.75 -9.18 -21.31
CA GLY A 109 -1.59 -10.37 -21.16
C GLY A 109 -0.84 -11.64 -20.77
N SER A 110 0.46 -11.57 -20.46
CA SER A 110 1.30 -12.72 -20.10
C SER A 110 1.94 -12.57 -18.73
N ASP A 111 2.08 -13.70 -18.04
CA ASP A 111 2.77 -13.82 -16.75
C ASP A 111 4.30 -13.72 -16.85
N GLU A 112 4.85 -13.54 -18.06
CA GLU A 112 6.29 -13.50 -18.35
C GLU A 112 6.95 -12.14 -18.05
N ILE A 113 6.43 -11.40 -17.07
CA ILE A 113 7.04 -10.12 -16.68
C ILE A 113 8.37 -10.41 -15.98
N THR A 114 9.46 -10.06 -16.65
CA THR A 114 10.79 -10.20 -16.08
C THR A 114 11.04 -9.12 -15.01
N LEU A 115 11.72 -9.50 -13.93
CA LEU A 115 12.08 -8.57 -12.85
C LEU A 115 12.93 -7.39 -13.37
N ARG A 116 13.75 -7.63 -14.40
CA ARG A 116 14.59 -6.59 -15.02
C ARG A 116 13.74 -5.52 -15.72
N GLU A 117 12.68 -5.91 -16.42
CA GLU A 117 11.77 -4.98 -17.07
C GLU A 117 11.00 -4.16 -16.03
N LEU A 118 10.44 -4.83 -15.02
CA LEU A 118 9.74 -4.17 -13.92
C LEU A 118 10.65 -3.15 -13.22
N TRP A 119 11.89 -3.53 -12.92
CA TRP A 119 12.86 -2.64 -12.28
C TRP A 119 13.23 -1.41 -13.15
N GLY A 120 13.26 -1.57 -14.47
CA GLY A 120 13.46 -0.48 -15.41
C GLY A 120 12.34 0.56 -15.33
N ASN A 121 11.09 0.11 -15.28
CA ASN A 121 9.93 0.99 -15.11
C ASN A 121 9.90 1.66 -13.74
N ILE A 122 10.15 0.90 -12.67
CA ILE A 122 10.21 1.42 -11.30
C ILE A 122 11.22 2.56 -11.21
N LYS A 123 12.44 2.38 -11.71
CA LYS A 123 13.48 3.42 -11.69
C LYS A 123 13.07 4.70 -12.43
N ARG A 124 12.39 4.54 -13.57
CA ARG A 124 11.92 5.67 -14.38
C ARG A 124 10.79 6.43 -13.69
N SER A 125 9.86 5.73 -13.06
CA SER A 125 8.70 6.29 -12.38
C SER A 125 9.00 6.76 -10.95
N PHE A 126 10.10 6.33 -10.34
CA PHE A 126 10.46 6.57 -8.93
C PHE A 126 10.32 8.04 -8.52
N TRP A 127 10.98 8.95 -9.25
CA TRP A 127 11.01 10.37 -8.88
C TRP A 127 9.64 11.05 -9.02
N ASN A 128 8.84 10.62 -10.01
CA ASN A 128 7.49 11.12 -10.18
C ASN A 128 6.57 10.65 -9.05
N TYR A 129 6.72 9.39 -8.61
CA TYR A 129 6.01 8.85 -7.45
C TYR A 129 6.45 9.51 -6.15
N LEU A 130 7.75 9.70 -5.95
CA LEU A 130 8.29 10.34 -4.76
C LEU A 130 7.83 11.80 -4.67
N GLY A 131 8.02 12.58 -5.73
CA GLY A 131 7.57 13.97 -5.79
C GLY A 131 6.06 14.08 -5.63
N GLY A 132 5.29 13.23 -6.32
CA GLY A 132 3.84 13.21 -6.18
C GLY A 132 3.38 12.81 -4.80
N GLY A 133 4.08 11.89 -4.15
CA GLY A 133 3.76 11.39 -2.81
C GLY A 133 3.98 12.46 -1.75
N ILE A 134 5.08 13.20 -1.86
CA ILE A 134 5.37 14.34 -1.00
C ILE A 134 4.28 15.41 -1.14
N VAL A 135 3.92 15.79 -2.37
CA VAL A 135 2.92 16.84 -2.57
C VAL A 135 1.53 16.41 -2.09
N ILE A 136 1.08 15.19 -2.39
CA ILE A 136 -0.17 14.66 -1.85
C ILE A 136 -0.13 14.62 -0.31
N GLY A 137 0.99 14.16 0.25
CA GLY A 137 1.21 14.11 1.70
C GLY A 137 1.10 15.48 2.36
N ILE A 138 1.66 16.53 1.74
CA ILE A 138 1.53 17.91 2.21
C ILE A 138 0.08 18.39 2.10
N ILE A 139 -0.59 18.18 0.96
CA ILE A 139 -1.98 18.64 0.76
C ILE A 139 -2.91 17.99 1.79
N VAL A 140 -2.82 16.66 1.94
CA VAL A 140 -3.64 15.91 2.90
C VAL A 140 -3.26 16.23 4.34
N GLY A 141 -1.96 16.38 4.63
CA GLY A 141 -1.44 16.71 5.96
C GLY A 141 -1.87 18.09 6.43
N VAL A 142 -1.72 19.11 5.57
CA VAL A 142 -2.19 20.48 5.85
C VAL A 142 -3.72 20.48 5.98
N GLY A 143 -4.44 19.82 5.07
CA GLY A 143 -5.90 19.70 5.17
C GLY A 143 -6.36 19.10 6.50
N SER A 144 -5.68 18.03 6.94
CA SER A 144 -5.97 17.35 8.21
C SER A 144 -5.60 18.17 9.44
N LEU A 145 -4.56 19.00 9.35
CA LEU A 145 -4.09 19.86 10.46
C LEU A 145 -5.10 20.97 10.76
N PHE A 146 -5.72 21.56 9.72
CA PHE A 146 -6.77 22.55 9.93
C PHE A 146 -8.08 21.91 10.41
N LEU A 147 -8.50 20.79 9.81
CA LEU A 147 -9.70 20.03 10.22
C LEU A 147 -9.62 18.57 9.72
N ILE A 148 -10.06 17.61 10.54
CA ILE A 148 -10.05 16.18 10.18
C ILE A 148 -10.91 15.89 8.93
N ILE A 149 -12.08 16.53 8.82
CA ILE A 149 -13.06 16.26 7.75
C ILE A 149 -12.50 16.64 6.35
N PRO A 150 -11.96 17.85 6.11
CA PRO A 150 -11.24 18.19 4.88
C PRO A 150 -10.06 17.26 4.57
N GLY A 151 -9.32 16.80 5.57
CA GLY A 151 -8.25 15.81 5.40
C GLY A 151 -8.75 14.50 4.78
N ILE A 152 -9.86 13.97 5.31
CA ILE A 152 -10.50 12.75 4.78
C ILE A 152 -11.05 12.99 3.37
N TYR A 153 -11.67 14.15 3.12
CA TYR A 153 -12.16 14.48 1.79
C TYR A 153 -11.03 14.49 0.74
N LEU A 154 -9.92 15.16 1.06
CA LEU A 154 -8.76 15.28 0.17
C LEU A 154 -8.04 13.95 -0.04
N SER A 155 -7.92 13.11 0.99
CA SER A 155 -7.26 11.80 0.86
C SER A 155 -8.00 10.90 -0.14
N ILE A 156 -9.33 10.91 -0.12
CA ILE A 156 -10.16 10.18 -1.09
C ILE A 156 -10.13 10.87 -2.46
N ALA A 157 -10.19 12.20 -2.52
CA ALA A 157 -10.16 12.93 -3.78
C ALA A 157 -8.85 12.76 -4.56
N LEU A 158 -7.74 12.54 -3.87
CA LEU A 158 -6.40 12.39 -4.45
C LEU A 158 -5.93 10.93 -4.57
N ILE A 159 -6.79 9.97 -4.24
CA ILE A 159 -6.40 8.55 -4.16
C ILE A 159 -5.91 7.98 -5.50
N PHE A 160 -6.35 8.53 -6.63
CA PHE A 160 -6.02 8.05 -7.96
C PHE A 160 -4.83 8.76 -8.62
N VAL A 161 -4.26 9.79 -8.00
CA VAL A 161 -3.18 10.60 -8.59
C VAL A 161 -2.00 9.73 -9.00
N MET A 162 -1.53 8.84 -8.11
CA MET A 162 -0.41 7.95 -8.39
C MET A 162 -0.68 6.99 -9.55
N ILE A 163 -1.91 6.50 -9.61
CA ILE A 163 -2.33 5.58 -10.67
C ILE A 163 -2.33 6.32 -12.00
N ALA A 164 -2.95 7.51 -12.06
CA ALA A 164 -2.97 8.36 -13.26
C ALA A 164 -1.57 8.76 -13.75
N ILE A 165 -0.61 9.02 -12.86
CA ILE A 165 0.78 9.30 -13.23
C ILE A 165 1.42 8.10 -13.96
N SER A 166 1.20 6.87 -13.47
CA SER A 166 1.79 5.66 -14.06
C SER A 166 1.06 5.18 -15.30
N THR A 167 -0.27 5.15 -15.26
CA THR A 167 -1.10 4.58 -16.33
C THR A 167 -1.23 5.53 -17.52
N GLU A 168 -1.52 6.81 -17.26
CA GLU A 168 -1.79 7.82 -18.28
C GLU A 168 -0.57 8.71 -18.57
N LYS A 169 0.58 8.46 -17.92
CA LYS A 169 1.83 9.25 -18.05
C LYS A 169 1.62 10.75 -17.86
N LYS A 170 0.63 11.13 -17.05
CA LYS A 170 0.30 12.53 -16.77
C LYS A 170 1.36 13.18 -15.88
N MET A 171 1.58 14.48 -16.08
CA MET A 171 2.30 15.30 -15.12
C MET A 171 1.48 15.44 -13.83
N PHE A 172 2.14 15.82 -12.75
CA PHE A 172 1.54 15.83 -11.42
C PHE A 172 0.25 16.69 -11.32
N GLY A 173 0.27 17.92 -11.86
CA GLY A 173 -0.91 18.78 -11.86
C GLY A 173 -2.10 18.19 -12.63
N ASP A 174 -1.83 17.62 -13.82
CA ASP A 174 -2.86 16.98 -14.65
C ASP A 174 -3.41 15.71 -13.98
N ALA A 175 -2.57 14.98 -13.24
CA ALA A 175 -2.98 13.80 -12.49
C ALA A 175 -3.88 14.15 -11.30
N ILE A 176 -3.64 15.28 -10.62
CA ILE A 176 -4.57 15.82 -9.62
C ILE A 176 -5.92 16.12 -10.25
N ALA A 177 -5.95 16.92 -11.32
CA ALA A 177 -7.19 17.27 -12.01
C ALA A 177 -7.95 16.02 -12.48
N ARG A 178 -7.21 15.02 -12.97
CA ARG A 178 -7.75 13.71 -13.36
C ARG A 178 -8.36 12.97 -12.16
N SER A 179 -7.67 12.92 -11.02
CA SER A 179 -8.20 12.26 -9.82
C SER A 179 -9.50 12.91 -9.33
N PHE A 180 -9.56 14.25 -9.30
CA PHE A 180 -10.80 14.97 -8.98
C PHE A 180 -11.92 14.70 -9.98
N TYR A 181 -11.61 14.69 -11.28
CA TYR A 181 -12.57 14.34 -12.32
C TYR A 181 -13.15 12.95 -12.08
N LEU A 182 -12.31 11.93 -11.82
CA LEU A 182 -12.74 10.55 -11.59
C LEU A 182 -13.57 10.41 -10.30
N ILE A 183 -13.16 11.07 -9.21
CA ILE A 183 -13.87 10.97 -7.92
C ILE A 183 -15.22 11.69 -7.91
N LYS A 184 -15.43 12.74 -8.74
CA LYS A 184 -16.69 13.49 -8.77
C LYS A 184 -17.89 12.56 -9.07
N GLY A 185 -18.87 12.48 -8.16
CA GLY A 185 -20.01 11.55 -8.28
C GLY A 185 -19.75 10.12 -7.77
N ASN A 186 -18.48 9.76 -7.54
CA ASN A 186 -18.06 8.45 -7.03
C ASN A 186 -17.42 8.51 -5.62
N TRP A 187 -17.33 9.69 -4.99
CA TRP A 187 -16.61 9.91 -3.73
C TRP A 187 -17.07 8.98 -2.60
N TRP A 188 -18.38 8.88 -2.34
CA TRP A 188 -18.92 8.02 -1.27
C TRP A 188 -18.70 6.52 -1.55
N SER A 189 -18.80 6.11 -2.81
CA SER A 189 -18.51 4.74 -3.22
C SER A 189 -17.03 4.38 -2.97
N THR A 190 -16.12 5.27 -3.33
CA THR A 190 -14.68 5.08 -3.11
C THR A 190 -14.33 5.15 -1.61
N PHE A 191 -14.91 6.08 -0.87
CA PHE A 191 -14.73 6.17 0.58
C PHE A 191 -15.22 4.90 1.30
N GLY A 192 -16.44 4.43 1.00
CA GLY A 192 -16.99 3.21 1.59
C GLY A 192 -16.14 1.97 1.29
N LEU A 193 -15.64 1.85 0.05
CA LEU A 193 -14.67 0.82 -0.34
C LEU A 193 -13.39 0.90 0.51
N MET A 194 -12.82 2.10 0.65
CA MET A 194 -11.61 2.29 1.45
C MET A 194 -11.81 1.95 2.93
N VAL A 195 -12.95 2.31 3.51
CA VAL A 195 -13.27 1.96 4.90
C VAL A 195 -13.34 0.45 5.08
N VAL A 196 -14.06 -0.26 4.20
CA VAL A 196 -14.17 -1.73 4.29
C VAL A 196 -12.81 -2.40 4.11
N LEU A 197 -12.02 -1.97 3.13
CA LEU A 197 -10.68 -2.53 2.90
C LEU A 197 -9.72 -2.22 4.06
N ALA A 198 -9.82 -1.04 4.67
CA ALA A 198 -9.03 -0.68 5.85
C ALA A 198 -9.40 -1.54 7.07
N ILE A 199 -10.69 -1.79 7.30
CA ILE A 199 -11.17 -2.71 8.35
C ILE A 199 -10.67 -4.12 8.08
N MET A 200 -10.78 -4.61 6.83
CA MET A 200 -10.27 -5.94 6.46
C MET A 200 -8.77 -6.06 6.72
N GLN A 201 -7.97 -5.08 6.28
CA GLN A 201 -6.53 -5.03 6.53
C GLN A 201 -6.25 -5.06 8.04
N LEU A 202 -6.94 -4.23 8.81
CA LEU A 202 -6.79 -4.17 10.27
C LEU A 202 -7.06 -5.54 10.89
N LEU A 203 -8.21 -6.16 10.61
CA LEU A 203 -8.59 -7.44 11.18
C LEU A 203 -7.59 -8.55 10.83
N ILE A 204 -7.13 -8.61 9.57
CA ILE A 204 -6.14 -9.61 9.14
C ILE A 204 -4.82 -9.41 9.89
N THR A 205 -4.29 -8.18 9.94
CA THR A 205 -3.04 -7.88 10.62
C THR A 205 -3.11 -8.20 12.12
N TYR A 206 -4.18 -7.77 12.82
CA TYR A 206 -4.34 -8.05 14.24
C TYR A 206 -4.53 -9.54 14.54
N THR A 207 -5.27 -10.26 13.70
CA THR A 207 -5.47 -11.71 13.87
C THR A 207 -4.15 -12.46 13.76
N LEU A 208 -3.31 -12.12 12.77
CA LEU A 208 -1.99 -12.73 12.60
C LEU A 208 -1.01 -12.38 13.72
N MET A 209 -1.17 -11.21 14.34
CA MET A 209 -0.33 -10.76 15.46
C MET A 209 -0.82 -11.21 16.84
N LEU A 210 -2.03 -11.77 16.94
CA LEU A 210 -2.67 -12.12 18.21
C LEU A 210 -1.78 -13.01 19.11
N PRO A 211 -1.10 -14.06 18.61
CA PRO A 211 -0.23 -14.88 19.46
C PRO A 211 0.91 -14.06 20.10
N PHE A 212 1.48 -13.10 19.37
CA PHE A 212 2.56 -12.25 19.88
C PHE A 212 2.05 -11.27 20.92
N TYR A 213 0.88 -10.68 20.71
CA TYR A 213 0.23 -9.85 21.73
C TYR A 213 -0.08 -10.70 22.98
N ALA A 214 -0.63 -11.90 22.83
CA ALA A 214 -0.90 -12.79 23.96
C ALA A 214 0.37 -13.08 24.78
N VAL A 215 1.51 -13.35 24.14
CA VAL A 215 2.80 -13.53 24.83
C VAL A 215 3.18 -12.30 25.64
N ASN A 216 3.09 -11.08 25.07
CA ASN A 216 3.41 -9.84 25.79
C ASN A 216 2.49 -9.63 27.00
N TRP A 217 1.18 -9.88 26.85
CA TRP A 217 0.21 -9.71 27.92
C TRP A 217 0.37 -10.75 29.04
N ILE A 218 0.58 -12.03 28.70
CA ILE A 218 0.83 -13.09 29.67
C ILE A 218 2.15 -12.82 30.42
N SER A 219 3.19 -12.41 29.70
CA SER A 219 4.48 -12.08 30.31
C SER A 219 4.37 -10.91 31.29
N ALA A 220 3.55 -9.91 30.99
CA ALA A 220 3.32 -8.77 31.88
C ALA A 220 2.53 -9.13 33.16
N LEU A 221 1.67 -10.16 33.12
CA LEU A 221 0.75 -10.51 34.22
C LEU A 221 1.23 -11.66 35.10
N PHE A 222 1.91 -12.66 34.53
CA PHE A 222 2.11 -13.96 35.18
C PHE A 222 3.56 -14.43 35.28
N VAL A 223 4.44 -13.96 34.39
CA VAL A 223 5.84 -14.32 34.41
C VAL A 223 6.55 -13.27 35.24
N ASP A 224 6.98 -13.62 36.47
CA ASP A 224 7.95 -12.79 37.16
C ASP A 224 9.11 -12.59 36.20
N SER A 225 9.36 -11.32 35.94
CA SER A 225 10.04 -10.67 34.84
C SER A 225 11.35 -11.30 34.29
N MET A 226 11.85 -12.44 34.73
CA MET A 226 13.13 -13.05 34.35
C MET A 226 13.39 -13.17 32.83
N LEU A 227 12.42 -13.55 32.00
CA LEU A 227 12.63 -13.63 30.53
C LEU A 227 12.53 -12.26 29.83
N MET A 228 11.84 -11.27 30.42
CA MET A 228 11.65 -9.93 29.84
C MET A 228 12.53 -8.85 30.50
N ASN A 229 13.13 -9.16 31.65
CA ASN A 229 14.17 -8.37 32.33
C ASN A 229 15.55 -8.62 31.74
N ASP A 230 15.77 -9.78 31.11
CA ASP A 230 16.95 -9.97 30.28
C ASP A 230 16.83 -9.01 29.07
N SER A 231 17.64 -7.95 29.12
CA SER A 231 17.64 -6.88 28.14
C SER A 231 17.93 -7.37 26.72
N ASP A 232 18.73 -8.43 26.61
CA ASP A 232 19.23 -8.90 25.32
C ASP A 232 18.19 -9.82 24.67
N PHE A 233 17.58 -10.73 25.45
CA PHE A 233 16.47 -11.55 24.97
C PHE A 233 15.28 -10.69 24.55
N TYR A 234 14.88 -9.72 25.39
CA TYR A 234 13.74 -8.85 25.07
C TYR A 234 14.01 -8.00 23.81
N LEU A 235 15.23 -7.51 23.64
CA LEU A 235 15.63 -6.80 22.42
C LEU A 235 15.50 -7.71 21.18
N ILE A 236 16.06 -8.92 21.22
CA ILE A 236 15.99 -9.87 20.10
C ILE A 236 14.53 -10.23 19.78
N TYR A 237 13.73 -10.55 20.80
CA TYR A 237 12.31 -10.81 20.66
C TYR A 237 11.58 -9.64 19.99
N SER A 238 11.79 -8.41 20.48
CA SER A 238 11.17 -7.21 19.92
C SER A 238 11.51 -7.01 18.44
N VAL A 239 12.78 -7.24 18.06
CA VAL A 239 13.26 -7.12 16.68
C VAL A 239 12.61 -8.17 15.78
N VAL A 240 12.53 -9.43 16.22
CA VAL A 240 11.86 -10.49 15.46
C VAL A 240 10.39 -10.18 15.25
N VAL A 241 9.68 -9.76 16.30
CA VAL A 241 8.26 -9.40 16.22
C VAL A 241 8.04 -8.19 15.33
N GLY A 242 8.89 -7.15 15.40
CA GLY A 242 8.76 -5.99 14.54
C GLY A 242 9.03 -6.30 13.07
N ILE A 243 10.09 -7.06 12.74
CA ILE A 243 10.32 -7.52 11.36
C ILE A 243 9.08 -8.26 10.84
N LEU A 244 8.53 -9.18 11.63
CA LEU A 244 7.34 -9.92 11.27
C LEU A 244 6.12 -9.02 11.07
N PHE A 245 5.88 -8.08 11.98
CA PHE A 245 4.78 -7.11 11.91
C PHE A 245 4.85 -6.29 10.63
N TYR A 246 5.99 -5.64 10.36
CA TYR A 246 6.13 -4.75 9.19
C TYR A 246 6.12 -5.53 7.87
N THR A 247 6.67 -6.74 7.84
CA THR A 247 6.61 -7.62 6.65
C THR A 247 5.17 -8.07 6.39
N LEU A 248 4.42 -8.49 7.42
CA LEU A 248 3.02 -8.87 7.27
C LEU A 248 2.14 -7.68 6.91
N ALA A 249 2.36 -6.52 7.53
CA ALA A 249 1.65 -5.28 7.18
C ALA A 249 1.88 -4.90 5.70
N MET A 250 3.11 -5.03 5.20
CA MET A 250 3.42 -4.87 3.77
C MET A 250 2.58 -5.81 2.91
N VAL A 251 2.57 -7.12 3.22
CA VAL A 251 1.78 -8.14 2.49
C VAL A 251 0.29 -7.84 2.47
N VAL A 252 -0.29 -7.53 3.63
CA VAL A 252 -1.74 -7.28 3.74
C VAL A 252 -2.14 -5.98 3.05
N SER A 253 -1.29 -4.94 3.09
CA SER A 253 -1.57 -3.64 2.46
C SER A 253 -1.65 -3.68 0.93
N THR A 254 -1.21 -4.78 0.30
CA THR A 254 -1.40 -5.04 -1.13
C THR A 254 -2.88 -5.20 -1.50
N ILE A 255 -3.72 -5.75 -0.61
CA ILE A 255 -5.14 -5.97 -0.85
C ILE A 255 -5.88 -4.65 -1.15
N PRO A 256 -5.86 -3.63 -0.25
CA PRO A 256 -6.51 -2.36 -0.55
C PRO A 256 -5.93 -1.70 -1.78
N TYR A 257 -4.60 -1.79 -1.99
CA TYR A 257 -3.99 -1.12 -3.11
C TYR A 257 -4.44 -1.68 -4.46
N ILE A 258 -4.48 -3.00 -4.62
CA ILE A 258 -4.99 -3.65 -5.84
C ILE A 258 -6.46 -3.27 -6.07
N ALA A 259 -7.27 -3.24 -5.01
CA ALA A 259 -8.68 -2.83 -5.11
C ALA A 259 -8.84 -1.38 -5.58
N ILE A 260 -7.99 -0.45 -5.13
CA ILE A 260 -7.96 0.94 -5.62
C ILE A 260 -7.61 0.98 -7.11
N VAL A 261 -6.67 0.17 -7.57
CA VAL A 261 -6.31 0.09 -9.00
C VAL A 261 -7.47 -0.42 -9.84
N PHE A 262 -8.21 -1.44 -9.39
CA PHE A 262 -9.42 -1.88 -10.09
C PHE A 262 -10.56 -0.86 -10.02
N LYS A 263 -10.73 -0.17 -8.89
CA LYS A 263 -11.70 0.94 -8.77
C LYS A 263 -11.36 2.08 -9.73
N TYR A 264 -10.07 2.39 -9.90
CA TYR A 264 -9.60 3.36 -10.89
C TYR A 264 -10.06 3.00 -12.29
N PHE A 265 -9.72 1.80 -12.77
CA PHE A 265 -10.10 1.37 -14.12
C PHE A 265 -11.61 1.23 -14.30
N SER A 266 -12.35 0.84 -13.26
CA SER A 266 -13.81 0.81 -13.27
C SER A 266 -14.42 2.20 -13.51
N ILE A 267 -13.96 3.22 -12.78
CA ILE A 267 -14.46 4.60 -12.92
C ILE A 267 -14.02 5.23 -14.25
N VAL A 268 -12.79 4.93 -14.71
CA VAL A 268 -12.33 5.39 -16.03
C VAL A 268 -13.25 4.85 -17.12
N GLU A 269 -13.63 3.57 -17.04
CA GLU A 269 -14.57 2.98 -17.99
C GLU A 269 -15.97 3.58 -17.90
N GLU A 270 -16.46 3.85 -16.69
CA GLU A 270 -17.75 4.50 -16.44
C GLU A 270 -17.83 5.90 -17.07
N LYS A 271 -16.73 6.66 -17.03
CA LYS A 271 -16.73 8.09 -17.41
C LYS A 271 -16.27 8.38 -18.81
N ASP A 272 -15.32 7.59 -19.32
CA ASP A 272 -14.68 7.88 -20.59
C ASP A 272 -15.10 6.88 -21.68
N GLU A 273 -15.84 5.81 -21.33
CA GLU A 273 -16.37 4.78 -22.24
C GLU A 273 -15.34 4.18 -23.22
N VAL A 274 -14.04 4.29 -22.90
CA VAL A 274 -12.95 4.00 -23.85
C VAL A 274 -12.97 2.53 -24.27
N GLY A 275 -13.28 1.61 -23.36
CA GLY A 275 -13.44 0.19 -23.68
C GLY A 275 -14.68 -0.11 -24.51
N MET A 276 -15.80 0.60 -24.31
CA MET A 276 -16.99 0.48 -25.15
C MET A 276 -16.73 0.97 -26.58
N GLN A 277 -16.01 2.08 -26.72
CA GLN A 277 -15.61 2.61 -28.03
C GLN A 277 -14.65 1.66 -28.77
N GLU A 278 -13.65 1.08 -28.08
CA GLU A 278 -12.76 0.06 -28.65
C GLU A 278 -13.52 -1.20 -29.10
N ARG A 279 -14.49 -1.67 -28.30
CA ARG A 279 -15.34 -2.84 -28.64
C ARG A 279 -16.22 -2.56 -29.86
N ILE A 280 -16.81 -1.36 -29.95
CA ILE A 280 -17.61 -0.94 -31.13
C ILE A 280 -16.73 -0.87 -32.37
N MET A 281 -15.51 -0.31 -32.26
CA MET A 281 -14.56 -0.27 -33.37
C MET A 281 -14.14 -1.68 -33.83
N GLN A 282 -13.94 -2.62 -32.90
CA GLN A 282 -13.62 -4.02 -33.24
C GLN A 282 -14.80 -4.76 -33.89
N MET A 283 -16.04 -4.49 -33.47
CA MET A 283 -17.24 -5.05 -34.10
C MET A 283 -17.57 -4.42 -35.46
N GLY A 284 -17.05 -3.23 -35.75
CA GLY A 284 -17.24 -2.51 -37.02
C GLY A 284 -16.17 -2.81 -38.08
N MET A 285 -15.15 -3.60 -37.77
CA MET A 285 -14.15 -4.04 -38.75
C MET A 285 -14.70 -5.26 -39.53
N PRO A 286 -14.74 -5.24 -40.87
CA PRO A 286 -15.03 -6.45 -41.62
C PRO A 286 -13.96 -7.50 -41.30
N GLU A 287 -14.38 -8.75 -41.09
CA GLU A 287 -13.45 -9.88 -41.03
C GLU A 287 -12.61 -9.87 -42.30
N THR A 288 -11.35 -9.47 -42.19
CA THR A 288 -10.40 -9.64 -43.26
C THR A 288 -10.11 -11.14 -43.36
N GLU A 289 -10.76 -11.79 -44.33
CA GLU A 289 -10.39 -13.13 -44.83
C GLU A 289 -8.91 -13.22 -45.23
#